data_AF-A0A351Y7E2-F1
#
_entry.id   AF-A0A351Y7E2-F1
#
_cell.length_a   1.000
_cell.length_b   1.000
_cell.length_c   1.000
_cell.angle_alpha   90.00
_cell.angle_beta   90.00
_cell.angle_gamma   90.00
#
_symmetry.space_group_name_H-M   'P 1'
#
loop_
_entity.id
_entity.type
_entity.pdbx_description
1 polymer ?
#
loop_
_entity_poly.entity_id
_entity_poly.type
_entity_poly.pdbx_seq_one_letter_code
_entity_poly.pdbx_strand_id
1 'polypeptide(L)'
;MYANGLTKYSDETEFRADDGLTREEAAKIIGQAFITLGYSQDTKNTNCTFTDANQGDPSLSGFVINTCKWGIFKGTTDNKFLPAQKLTRPQAMALLTRIFEGKVSNETRTPRWGDYYIKGQALGLTTLNNQTAFDTEITRREIAIYIYRFKNIISNATIKLMMLNKLNELGTTGQSFNS
;
A
#
# COMPACT_ATOMS: atom_id res chain seq x y z
N MET A 1 -1.51 18.68 -0.18
CA MET A 1 -2.40 17.51 -0.27
C MET A 1 -3.79 17.87 -0.77
N TYR A 2 -4.45 18.86 -0.15
CA TYR A 2 -5.71 19.45 -0.61
C TYR A 2 -5.63 19.96 -2.07
N ALA A 3 -4.59 20.73 -2.41
CA ALA A 3 -4.39 21.29 -3.75
C ALA A 3 -4.24 20.26 -4.90
N ASN A 4 -4.03 18.97 -4.58
CA ASN A 4 -3.87 17.90 -5.57
C ASN A 4 -5.09 16.94 -5.60
N GLY A 5 -6.19 17.27 -4.92
CA GLY A 5 -7.41 16.43 -4.88
C GLY A 5 -7.27 15.11 -4.13
N LEU A 6 -6.14 14.87 -3.45
CA LEU A 6 -5.87 13.63 -2.74
C LEU A 6 -6.57 13.56 -1.37
N THR A 7 -7.03 14.71 -0.85
CA THR A 7 -7.87 14.80 0.35
C THR A 7 -8.83 15.98 0.21
N LYS A 8 -10.01 15.87 0.83
CA LYS A 8 -11.01 16.96 0.90
C LYS A 8 -10.86 17.89 2.10
N TYR A 9 -9.87 17.64 2.97
CA TYR A 9 -9.70 18.34 4.25
C TYR A 9 -8.57 19.35 4.12
N SER A 10 -8.86 20.61 4.48
CA SER A 10 -7.92 21.74 4.42
C SER A 10 -7.19 22.00 5.75
N ASP A 11 -7.61 21.36 6.85
CA ASP A 11 -7.01 21.49 8.19
C ASP A 11 -6.30 20.19 8.63
N GLU A 12 -5.10 20.30 9.22
CA GLU A 12 -4.32 19.15 9.71
C GLU A 12 -4.99 18.41 10.89
N THR A 13 -5.75 19.12 11.73
CA THR A 13 -6.49 18.55 12.86
C THR A 13 -7.71 17.76 12.39
N GLU A 14 -8.47 18.27 11.42
CA GLU A 14 -9.55 17.50 10.78
C GLU A 14 -9.03 16.34 9.92
N PHE A 15 -7.84 16.49 9.34
CA PHE A 15 -7.18 15.42 8.60
C PHE A 15 -6.72 14.26 9.51
N ARG A 16 -6.61 14.50 10.83
CA ARG A 16 -6.14 13.54 11.84
C ARG A 16 -4.79 12.92 11.46
N ALA A 17 -3.86 13.79 11.08
CA ALA A 17 -2.65 13.43 10.34
C ALA A 17 -1.83 12.31 11.00
N ASP A 18 -1.76 12.31 12.33
CA ASP A 18 -0.87 11.43 13.10
C ASP A 18 -1.57 10.15 13.59
N ASP A 19 -2.87 10.00 13.30
CA ASP A 19 -3.62 8.80 13.67
C ASP A 19 -3.21 7.61 12.80
N GLY A 20 -3.05 6.46 13.45
CA GLY A 20 -2.87 5.18 12.78
C GLY A 20 -4.08 4.83 11.92
N LEU A 21 -3.85 4.30 10.73
CA LEU A 21 -4.92 3.91 9.80
C LEU A 21 -5.40 2.49 10.05
N THR A 22 -6.72 2.29 10.08
CA THR A 22 -7.27 0.93 9.99
C THR A 22 -7.16 0.41 8.55
N ARG A 23 -7.26 -0.92 8.38
CA ARG A 23 -7.19 -1.55 7.07
C ARG A 23 -8.31 -1.11 6.13
N GLU A 24 -9.51 -0.88 6.64
CA GLU A 24 -10.64 -0.39 5.83
C GLU A 24 -10.47 1.09 5.42
N GLU A 25 -9.92 1.94 6.30
CA GLU A 25 -9.60 3.33 5.96
C GLU A 25 -8.51 3.38 4.89
N ALA A 26 -7.48 2.54 5.04
CA ALA A 26 -6.41 2.42 4.04
C ALA A 26 -6.94 1.87 2.71
N ALA A 27 -7.89 0.93 2.72
CA ALA A 27 -8.54 0.44 1.50
C ALA A 27 -9.23 1.58 0.73
N LYS A 28 -9.92 2.49 1.44
CA LYS A 28 -10.50 3.68 0.82
C LYS A 28 -9.43 4.62 0.25
N ILE A 29 -8.43 4.99 1.05
CA ILE A 29 -7.38 5.95 0.62
C ILE A 29 -6.61 5.40 -0.58
N ILE A 30 -6.13 4.17 -0.51
CA ILE A 30 -5.33 3.52 -1.56
C ILE A 30 -6.20 3.21 -2.78
N GLY A 31 -7.43 2.74 -2.58
CA GLY A 31 -8.38 2.50 -3.67
C GLY A 31 -8.71 3.77 -4.45
N GLN A 32 -8.94 4.88 -3.76
CA GLN A 32 -9.18 6.16 -4.41
C GLN A 32 -7.94 6.67 -5.15
N ALA A 33 -6.74 6.51 -4.56
CA ALA A 33 -5.49 6.83 -5.23
C ALA A 33 -5.29 6.00 -6.50
N PHE A 34 -5.56 4.68 -6.44
CA PHE A 34 -5.47 3.77 -7.58
C PHE A 34 -6.34 4.24 -8.77
N ILE A 35 -7.60 4.60 -8.50
CA ILE A 35 -8.52 5.16 -9.51
C ILE A 35 -7.98 6.49 -10.05
N THR A 36 -7.62 7.42 -9.15
CA THR A 36 -7.21 8.78 -9.50
C THR A 36 -5.92 8.80 -10.34
N LEU A 37 -5.04 7.83 -10.11
CA LEU A 37 -3.80 7.66 -10.85
C LEU A 37 -3.98 6.91 -12.20
N GLY A 38 -5.22 6.58 -12.57
CA GLY A 38 -5.55 6.02 -13.88
C GLY A 38 -5.26 4.53 -14.04
N TYR A 39 -5.16 3.77 -12.94
CA TYR A 39 -5.01 2.32 -13.04
C TYR A 39 -6.32 1.64 -13.44
N SER A 40 -6.22 0.60 -14.28
CA SER A 40 -7.36 -0.22 -14.67
C SER A 40 -7.93 -0.99 -13.49
N GLN A 41 -9.25 -1.02 -13.38
CA GLN A 41 -10.02 -1.62 -12.29
C GLN A 41 -10.45 -3.05 -12.61
N ASP A 42 -9.65 -3.75 -13.41
CA ASP A 42 -9.89 -5.13 -13.80
C ASP A 42 -9.96 -6.06 -12.57
N THR A 43 -10.85 -7.05 -12.64
CA THR A 43 -10.95 -8.07 -11.60
C THR A 43 -9.79 -9.04 -11.72
N LYS A 44 -8.84 -8.96 -10.78
CA LYS A 44 -7.66 -9.84 -10.66
C LYS A 44 -7.82 -10.92 -9.59
N ASN A 45 -8.77 -10.75 -8.68
CA ASN A 45 -9.11 -11.72 -7.64
C ASN A 45 -10.63 -11.84 -7.51
N THR A 46 -11.15 -13.06 -7.55
CA THR A 46 -12.57 -13.37 -7.39
C THR A 46 -12.92 -13.79 -5.96
N ASN A 47 -11.94 -14.13 -5.13
CA ASN A 47 -12.12 -14.56 -3.75
C ASN A 47 -12.02 -13.36 -2.80
N CYS A 48 -13.10 -12.57 -2.76
CA CYS A 48 -13.19 -11.33 -1.98
C CYS A 48 -14.42 -11.31 -1.07
N THR A 49 -14.66 -12.43 -0.38
CA THR A 49 -15.70 -12.56 0.64
C THR A 49 -15.02 -12.74 1.99
N PHE A 50 -15.45 -11.98 3.00
CA PHE A 50 -14.82 -11.98 4.31
C PHE A 50 -15.85 -12.26 5.41
N THR A 51 -15.48 -13.13 6.35
CA THR A 51 -16.35 -13.57 7.45
C THR A 51 -16.60 -12.48 8.49
N ASP A 52 -15.72 -11.47 8.54
CA ASP A 52 -15.77 -10.31 9.42
C ASP A 52 -16.16 -9.02 8.69
N ALA A 53 -16.75 -9.11 7.49
CA ALA A 53 -17.15 -7.95 6.69
C ALA A 53 -18.16 -7.03 7.41
N ASN A 54 -18.94 -7.58 8.35
CA ASN A 54 -19.90 -6.83 9.17
C ASN A 54 -19.28 -6.11 10.37
N GLN A 55 -17.99 -6.30 10.65
CA GLN A 55 -17.30 -5.65 11.77
C GLN A 55 -16.67 -4.31 11.39
N GLY A 56 -16.70 -3.95 10.10
CA GLY A 56 -16.21 -2.68 9.59
C GLY A 56 -17.30 -1.63 9.40
N ASP A 57 -16.89 -0.42 9.04
CA ASP A 57 -17.80 0.66 8.64
C ASP A 57 -18.50 0.27 7.31
N PRO A 58 -19.85 0.16 7.28
CA PRO A 58 -20.58 -0.19 6.08
C PRO A 58 -20.30 0.73 4.89
N SER A 59 -19.97 2.01 5.13
CA SER A 59 -19.61 2.99 4.09
C SER A 59 -18.26 2.73 3.43
N LEU A 60 -17.41 1.89 4.05
CA LEU A 60 -16.09 1.50 3.55
C LEU A 60 -16.09 0.12 2.88
N SER A 61 -17.14 -0.67 3.07
CA SER A 61 -17.27 -2.04 2.54
C SER A 61 -17.01 -2.14 1.03
N GLY A 62 -17.52 -1.20 0.24
CA GLY A 62 -17.29 -1.15 -1.20
C GLY A 62 -15.80 -1.03 -1.56
N PHE A 63 -15.04 -0.21 -0.83
CA PHE A 63 -13.60 -0.06 -1.05
C PHE A 63 -12.83 -1.31 -0.63
N VAL A 64 -13.23 -1.95 0.46
CA VAL A 64 -12.64 -3.23 0.91
C VAL A 64 -12.79 -4.30 -0.17
N ILE A 65 -14.01 -4.47 -0.70
CA ILE A 65 -14.29 -5.48 -1.74
C ILE A 65 -13.59 -5.13 -3.05
N ASN A 66 -13.66 -3.88 -3.50
CA ASN A 66 -13.09 -3.48 -4.78
C ASN A 66 -11.56 -3.57 -4.79
N THR A 67 -10.90 -3.08 -3.74
CA THR A 67 -9.44 -3.19 -3.65
C THR A 67 -8.96 -4.63 -3.51
N CYS A 68 -9.76 -5.51 -2.89
CA CYS A 68 -9.50 -6.94 -2.96
C CYS A 68 -9.62 -7.47 -4.40
N LYS A 69 -10.69 -7.12 -5.13
CA LYS A 69 -10.93 -7.58 -6.51
C LYS A 69 -9.85 -7.13 -7.47
N TRP A 70 -9.34 -5.91 -7.31
CA TRP A 70 -8.20 -5.39 -8.07
C TRP A 70 -6.87 -6.03 -7.69
N GLY A 71 -6.88 -6.97 -6.74
CA GLY A 71 -5.71 -7.68 -6.25
C GLY A 71 -4.81 -6.83 -5.37
N ILE A 72 -5.26 -5.66 -4.90
CA ILE A 72 -4.46 -4.74 -4.07
C ILE A 72 -4.45 -5.26 -2.63
N PHE A 73 -5.61 -5.38 -2.01
CA PHE A 73 -5.75 -5.94 -0.67
C PHE A 73 -5.98 -7.44 -0.70
N LYS A 74 -5.63 -8.12 0.39
CA LYS A 74 -5.89 -9.53 0.62
C LYS A 74 -6.40 -9.74 2.04
N GLY A 75 -7.28 -10.73 2.21
CA GLY A 75 -7.66 -11.24 3.52
C GLY A 75 -6.61 -12.18 4.10
N THR A 76 -6.88 -12.68 5.30
CA THR A 76 -6.13 -13.74 5.96
C THR A 76 -6.45 -15.10 5.35
N THR A 77 -5.71 -16.13 5.76
CA THR A 77 -5.99 -17.54 5.43
C THR A 77 -7.36 -18.00 5.94
N ASP A 78 -7.86 -17.37 7.00
CA ASP A 78 -9.13 -17.71 7.65
C ASP A 78 -10.31 -16.90 7.08
N ASN A 79 -10.17 -16.37 5.86
CA ASN A 79 -11.17 -15.55 5.18
C ASN A 79 -11.62 -14.32 5.99
N LYS A 80 -10.70 -13.66 6.70
CA LYS A 80 -10.96 -12.39 7.40
C LYS A 80 -10.28 -11.21 6.71
N PHE A 81 -10.92 -10.06 6.68
CA PHE A 81 -10.31 -8.83 6.21
C PHE A 81 -9.59 -8.07 7.33
N LEU A 82 -10.08 -8.17 8.57
CA LEU A 82 -9.64 -7.45 9.76
C LEU A 82 -9.81 -5.92 9.60
N PRO A 83 -11.04 -5.41 9.40
CA PRO A 83 -11.29 -4.02 9.02
C PRO A 83 -10.70 -3.01 10.01
N ALA A 84 -10.91 -3.22 11.31
CA ALA A 84 -10.46 -2.32 12.37
C ALA A 84 -8.96 -2.45 12.74
N GLN A 85 -8.27 -3.49 12.25
CA GLN A 85 -6.85 -3.66 12.55
C GLN A 85 -6.04 -2.51 11.94
N LYS A 86 -5.09 -1.97 12.71
CA LYS A 86 -4.15 -0.96 12.23
C LYS A 86 -3.19 -1.52 11.19
N LEU A 87 -3.02 -0.77 10.11
CA LEU A 87 -2.10 -1.11 9.03
C LEU A 87 -0.68 -0.71 9.43
N THR A 88 0.31 -1.54 9.14
CA THR A 88 1.73 -1.21 9.37
C THR A 88 2.40 -0.63 8.12
N ARG A 89 3.52 0.09 8.26
CA ARG A 89 4.26 0.62 7.10
C ARG A 89 4.70 -0.47 6.12
N PRO A 90 5.19 -1.65 6.55
CA PRO A 90 5.48 -2.75 5.63
C PRO A 90 4.25 -3.22 4.86
N GLN A 91 3.09 -3.31 5.52
CA GLN A 91 1.85 -3.68 4.85
C GLN A 91 1.43 -2.62 3.82
N ALA A 92 1.47 -1.33 4.17
CA ALA A 92 1.22 -0.25 3.23
C ALA A 92 2.16 -0.29 2.03
N MET A 93 3.44 -0.54 2.27
CA MET A 93 4.45 -0.64 1.22
C MET A 93 4.22 -1.85 0.32
N ALA A 94 3.75 -2.97 0.87
CA ALA A 94 3.36 -4.13 0.10
C ALA A 94 2.19 -3.83 -0.86
N LEU A 95 1.19 -3.07 -0.40
CA LEU A 95 0.06 -2.67 -1.22
C LEU A 95 0.50 -1.77 -2.38
N LEU A 96 1.32 -0.74 -2.11
CA LEU A 96 1.82 0.17 -3.14
C LEU A 96 2.77 -0.53 -4.13
N THR A 97 3.64 -1.41 -3.65
CA THR A 97 4.51 -2.22 -4.51
C THR A 97 3.69 -3.11 -5.44
N ARG A 98 2.61 -3.72 -4.95
CA ARG A 98 1.70 -4.55 -5.76
C ARG A 98 0.99 -3.76 -6.86
N ILE A 99 0.59 -2.52 -6.57
CA ILE A 99 0.06 -1.59 -7.57
C ILE A 99 1.13 -1.27 -8.61
N PHE A 100 2.37 -1.00 -8.16
CA PHE A 100 3.48 -0.67 -9.04
C PHE A 100 3.84 -1.80 -10.02
N GLU A 101 4.03 -3.01 -9.49
CA GLU A 101 4.41 -4.20 -10.27
C GLU A 101 3.22 -4.75 -11.09
N GLY A 102 1.99 -4.36 -10.76
CA GLY A 102 0.77 -4.84 -11.41
C GLY A 102 0.42 -6.30 -11.10
N LYS A 103 1.25 -6.98 -10.29
CA LYS A 103 1.16 -8.38 -9.90
C LYS A 103 1.46 -8.53 -8.42
N VAL A 104 1.14 -9.70 -7.85
CA VAL A 104 1.61 -10.06 -6.51
C VAL A 104 3.12 -10.21 -6.55
N SER A 105 3.82 -9.48 -5.68
CA SER A 105 5.27 -9.60 -5.52
C SER A 105 5.68 -11.02 -5.11
N ASN A 106 6.79 -11.52 -5.65
CA ASN A 106 7.45 -12.71 -5.13
C ASN A 106 8.08 -12.37 -3.77
N GLU A 107 7.65 -13.06 -2.72
CA GLU A 107 8.07 -12.87 -1.33
C GLU A 107 8.96 -14.05 -0.92
N THR A 108 10.26 -13.99 -1.20
CA THR A 108 11.18 -15.10 -0.92
C THR A 108 11.94 -14.94 0.40
N ARG A 109 11.95 -13.75 1.04
CA ARG A 109 12.63 -13.55 2.33
C ARG A 109 11.72 -13.80 3.52
N THR A 110 12.34 -14.28 4.60
CA THR A 110 11.72 -14.39 5.93
C THR A 110 12.50 -13.50 6.90
N PRO A 111 11.83 -12.59 7.65
CA PRO A 111 10.41 -12.32 7.59
C PRO A 111 10.01 -11.43 6.39
N ARG A 112 8.83 -11.70 5.82
CA ARG A 112 8.35 -11.10 4.56
C ARG A 112 8.27 -9.57 4.59
N TRP A 113 8.16 -8.96 5.77
CA TRP A 113 8.10 -7.51 5.91
C TRP A 113 9.43 -6.81 5.57
N GLY A 114 10.56 -7.51 5.69
CA GLY A 114 11.89 -6.98 5.32
C GLY A 114 12.02 -6.72 3.81
N ASP A 115 11.38 -7.54 2.97
CA ASP A 115 11.36 -7.32 1.51
C ASP A 115 10.71 -5.99 1.16
N TYR A 116 9.59 -5.66 1.83
CA TYR A 116 8.84 -4.45 1.53
C TYR A 116 9.53 -3.18 2.03
N TYR A 117 10.33 -3.27 3.09
CA TYR A 117 11.23 -2.18 3.47
C TYR A 117 12.23 -1.87 2.34
N ILE A 118 12.96 -2.89 1.86
CA ILE A 118 13.98 -2.74 0.81
C ILE A 118 13.36 -2.25 -0.49
N LYS A 119 12.22 -2.80 -0.91
CA LYS A 119 11.49 -2.33 -2.09
C LYS A 119 11.03 -0.88 -1.93
N GLY A 120 10.53 -0.52 -0.74
CA GLY A 120 10.14 0.86 -0.44
C GLY A 120 11.30 1.85 -0.55
N GLN A 121 12.48 1.49 -0.07
CA GLN A 121 13.70 2.29 -0.25
C GLN A 121 14.14 2.34 -1.71
N ALA A 122 14.11 1.20 -2.40
CA ALA A 122 14.51 1.08 -3.80
C ALA A 122 13.69 1.99 -4.71
N LEU A 123 12.38 2.06 -4.46
CA LEU A 123 11.43 2.94 -5.13
C LEU A 123 11.50 4.40 -4.66
N GLY A 124 12.22 4.70 -3.57
CA GLY A 124 12.22 6.03 -2.96
C GLY A 124 10.88 6.42 -2.32
N LEU A 125 10.04 5.45 -1.96
CA LEU A 125 8.76 5.69 -1.29
C LEU A 125 8.96 6.02 0.19
N THR A 126 9.96 5.44 0.84
CA THR A 126 10.33 5.78 2.23
C THR A 126 11.73 6.38 2.31
N THR A 127 11.92 7.26 3.29
CA THR A 127 13.22 7.83 3.66
C THR A 127 13.71 7.29 5.00
N LEU A 128 12.97 6.37 5.63
CA LEU A 128 13.40 5.69 6.84
C LEU A 128 14.60 4.80 6.49
N ASN A 129 15.65 4.93 7.27
CA ASN A 129 16.91 4.21 7.15
C ASN A 129 17.12 3.20 8.30
N ASN A 130 16.08 2.95 9.10
CA ASN A 130 16.09 1.99 10.18
C ASN A 130 14.95 0.98 9.99
N GLN A 131 15.32 -0.28 9.75
CA GLN A 131 14.39 -1.38 9.50
C GLN A 131 13.52 -1.70 10.72
N THR A 132 14.06 -1.60 11.94
CA THR A 132 13.32 -1.85 13.19
C THR A 132 12.27 -0.75 13.44
N ALA A 133 12.59 0.50 13.11
CA ALA A 133 11.63 1.61 13.18
C ALA A 133 10.58 1.55 12.05
N PHE A 134 10.80 0.72 11.03
CA PHE A 134 9.89 0.63 9.89
C PHE A 134 8.65 -0.22 10.22
N ASP A 135 8.77 -1.28 11.02
CA ASP A 135 7.65 -2.17 11.37
C ASP A 135 6.76 -1.60 12.50
N THR A 136 6.16 -0.44 12.25
CA THR A 136 5.13 0.12 13.13
C THR A 136 3.88 0.48 12.33
N GLU A 137 2.81 0.84 13.04
CA GLU A 137 1.59 1.40 12.45
C GLU A 137 1.91 2.59 11.55
N ILE A 138 1.22 2.69 10.41
CA ILE A 138 1.34 3.81 9.49
C ILE A 138 0.29 4.87 9.81
N THR A 139 0.69 6.13 9.80
CA THR A 139 -0.23 7.25 9.99
C THR A 139 -0.87 7.72 8.67
N ARG A 140 -1.94 8.52 8.79
CA ARG A 140 -2.56 9.18 7.62
C ARG A 140 -1.58 10.06 6.85
N ARG A 141 -0.71 10.79 7.57
CA ARG A 141 0.36 11.62 6.99
C ARG A 141 1.36 10.80 6.20
N GLU A 142 1.73 9.63 6.70
CA GLU A 142 2.73 8.78 6.05
C GLU A 142 2.22 8.12 4.78
N ILE A 143 1.01 7.52 4.79
CA ILE A 143 0.45 6.92 3.57
C ILE A 143 0.28 7.97 2.47
N ALA A 144 -0.07 9.18 2.86
CA ALA A 144 -0.19 10.33 2.00
C ALA A 144 1.13 10.69 1.32
N ILE A 145 2.22 10.77 2.08
CA ILE A 145 3.57 11.00 1.57
C ILE A 145 3.98 9.88 0.61
N TYR A 146 3.69 8.62 0.96
CA TYR A 146 4.00 7.49 0.09
C TYR A 146 3.23 7.56 -1.24
N ILE A 147 1.93 7.87 -1.21
CA ILE A 147 1.12 8.06 -2.43
C ILE A 147 1.62 9.25 -3.27
N TYR A 148 2.05 10.34 -2.64
CA TYR A 148 2.63 11.48 -3.35
C TYR A 148 3.93 11.11 -4.06
N ARG A 149 4.85 10.44 -3.38
CA ARG A 149 6.11 9.94 -3.97
C ARG A 149 5.82 8.94 -5.09
N PHE A 150 4.86 8.04 -4.86
CA PHE A 150 4.38 7.09 -5.86
C PHE A 150 3.87 7.77 -7.14
N LYS A 151 3.02 8.79 -7.00
CA LYS A 151 2.53 9.61 -8.12
C LYS A 151 3.68 10.20 -8.95
N ASN A 152 4.69 10.76 -8.27
CA ASN A 152 5.83 11.38 -8.94
C ASN A 152 6.63 10.37 -9.77
N ILE A 153 6.78 9.13 -9.26
CA ILE A 153 7.45 8.05 -9.99
C ILE A 153 6.65 7.66 -11.23
N ILE A 154 5.35 7.38 -11.09
CA ILE A 154 4.55 6.84 -12.20
C ILE A 154 4.24 7.87 -13.28
N SER A 155 4.29 9.16 -12.94
CA SER A 155 4.05 10.26 -13.87
C SER A 155 5.23 10.51 -14.81
N ASN A 156 6.38 9.88 -14.56
CA ASN A 156 7.56 9.92 -15.42
C ASN A 156 7.86 8.51 -15.95
N ALA A 157 7.64 8.29 -17.25
CA ALA A 157 7.78 6.97 -17.88
C ALA A 157 9.20 6.38 -17.72
N THR A 158 10.23 7.20 -17.83
CA THR A 158 11.64 6.78 -17.69
C THR A 158 11.93 6.34 -16.25
N ILE A 159 11.55 7.15 -15.26
CA ILE A 159 11.73 6.81 -13.84
C ILE A 159 10.93 5.54 -13.50
N LYS A 160 9.68 5.46 -13.97
CA LYS A 160 8.82 4.27 -13.77
C LYS A 160 9.50 3.00 -14.28
N LEU A 161 10.05 3.03 -15.51
CA LEU A 161 10.73 1.88 -16.09
C LEU A 161 12.00 1.50 -15.32
N MET A 162 12.82 2.49 -14.94
CA MET A 162 14.02 2.26 -14.12
C MET A 162 13.67 1.59 -12.79
N MET A 163 12.62 2.06 -12.12
CA MET A 163 12.18 1.51 -10.84
C MET A 163 11.59 0.10 -10.97
N LEU A 164 10.87 -0.20 -12.06
CA LEU A 164 10.40 -1.55 -12.35
C LEU A 164 11.56 -2.54 -12.55
N ASN A 165 12.60 -2.14 -13.29
CA ASN A 165 13.79 -2.96 -13.47
C ASN A 165 14.48 -3.23 -12.13
N LYS A 166 14.65 -2.20 -11.30
CA LYS A 166 15.23 -2.34 -9.95
C LYS A 166 14.43 -3.30 -9.06
N LEU A 167 13.10 -3.28 -9.13
CA LEU A 167 12.27 -4.26 -8.39
C LEU A 167 12.43 -5.69 -8.93
N ASN A 168 12.53 -5.85 -10.24
CA ASN A 168 12.76 -7.16 -10.84
C ASN A 168 14.10 -7.74 -10.40
N GLU A 169 15.17 -6.94 -10.36
CA GLU A 169 16.49 -7.32 -9.85
C GLU A 169 16.42 -7.75 -8.38
N LEU A 170 15.68 -7.04 -7.54
CA LEU A 170 15.48 -7.42 -6.13
C LEU A 170 14.67 -8.71 -5.96
N GLY A 171 13.79 -9.04 -6.90
CA GLY A 171 13.00 -10.27 -6.90
C GLY A 171 13.75 -11.48 -7.48
N THR A 172 14.79 -11.26 -8.29
CA THR A 172 15.66 -12.33 -8.82
C THR A 172 16.89 -12.56 -7.95
N THR A 173 17.30 -11.58 -7.16
CA THR A 173 18.38 -11.71 -6.18
C THR A 173 17.82 -12.16 -4.83
N GLY A 174 17.85 -13.47 -4.59
CA GLY A 174 17.89 -14.01 -3.22
C GLY A 174 19.22 -13.66 -2.52
N GLN A 175 19.58 -12.38 -2.45
CA GLN A 175 20.82 -11.94 -1.81
C GLN A 175 20.55 -11.21 -0.51
N SER A 176 21.06 -11.82 0.56
CA SER A 176 21.30 -11.21 1.87
C SER A 176 22.10 -9.93 1.71
N PHE A 177 21.57 -8.82 2.22
CA PHE A 177 22.39 -7.65 2.49
C PHE A 177 22.78 -7.71 3.97
N ASN A 178 23.97 -8.24 4.21
CA ASN A 178 24.73 -7.93 5.42
C ASN A 178 25.31 -6.53 5.24
N SER A 179 25.00 -5.64 6.18
CA SER A 179 25.92 -4.62 6.70
C SER A 179 25.35 -4.09 8.00
#